data_AF-A0A370PCM7-F1
#
_entry.id   AF-A0A370PCM7-F1
#
_cell.length_a   1.000
_cell.length_b   1.000
_cell.length_c   1.000
_cell.angle_alpha   90.00
_cell.angle_beta   90.00
_cell.angle_gamma   90.00
#
_symmetry.space_group_name_H-M   'P 1'
#
loop_
_entity.id
_entity.type
_entity.pdbx_description
1 polymer ?
#
loop_
_entity_poly.entity_id
_entity_poly.type
_entity_poly.pdbx_seq_one_letter_code
_entity_poly.pdbx_strand_id
1 'polypeptide(L)'
;MDGVNDVRDSTDTVLFQTARIGIQASGCRVPRVELSPITETPSPSTISNTSLQPSPVPEPFDDFITRGLLNITEGEELLLKFRTDLMPLFPFVIIPEVSFVELRKQSPFLLLCIITACLEHKPTLQQKLEFEARTVVSTRIVMNMERDMDLLRGLLVHIAWYHYHWRIYHTQVYMLLQMAMAIVVDLGLDRYNNFKMQSISYDGKGTEELHKGQVLYLTPDGQRAFLGCYYLCSKASIFRRQLTMKHTDWVEYCADSLGQRAEYPTDQSLKALIKIQSLAQKSELEFEDPIRAMSKDELFQSMDVLENQIEHLLVQETQCNTWSLRLELNAIPAIVLGHALRRQRDVHHQYEKQQLLTIARSAFNIVTVFLASPASVTPNLPMFSYTSIWYGLLVLSKLSLLSDAATKGKAVEVYNRDIHNLGLAAMQKMEAMSRRNDVWDNCRAVIGSMLSWLESSRIQPQSIQVRGDTSNTQDAENPHMLPQPIPEDPPRATECAAVVEDWDATVWQHMLQDLTWIGNSSL
;
A
#
# COMPACT_ATOMS: atom_id res chain seq x y z
N MET A 1 48.38 11.87 3.46
CA MET A 1 48.15 12.12 4.90
C MET A 1 47.27 13.34 4.99
N ASP A 2 46.12 13.10 5.62
CA ASP A 2 45.13 14.02 6.21
C ASP A 2 44.35 14.99 5.34
N GLY A 3 43.03 14.77 5.32
CA GLY A 3 42.03 15.63 4.70
C GLY A 3 40.66 14.97 4.49
N VAL A 4 40.20 14.13 5.41
CA VAL A 4 38.81 13.60 5.45
C VAL A 4 38.25 13.94 6.82
N ASN A 5 37.39 14.96 6.88
CA ASN A 5 36.44 15.21 7.97
C ASN A 5 35.63 16.45 7.61
N ASP A 6 34.55 16.28 6.85
CA ASP A 6 33.48 17.30 6.81
C ASP A 6 32.16 16.72 6.26
N VAL A 7 31.57 15.76 6.97
CA VAL A 7 30.15 15.35 6.76
C VAL A 7 29.50 14.94 8.10
N ARG A 8 29.88 15.57 9.22
CA ARG A 8 29.33 15.21 10.55
C ARG A 8 28.55 16.28 11.30
N ASP A 9 28.45 17.51 10.78
CA ASP A 9 27.70 18.58 11.44
C ASP A 9 26.46 18.98 10.63
N SER A 10 25.33 18.30 10.85
CA SER A 10 23.99 18.82 10.53
C SER A 10 22.84 18.12 11.28
N THR A 11 23.09 17.49 12.43
CA THR A 11 22.04 16.81 13.20
C THR A 11 21.49 17.59 14.40
N ASP A 12 21.99 18.79 14.70
CA ASP A 12 21.57 19.54 15.88
C ASP A 12 20.97 20.90 15.52
N THR A 13 19.72 20.94 15.04
CA THR A 13 18.86 22.12 15.24
C THR A 13 17.39 21.71 15.11
N VAL A 14 16.54 22.29 15.96
CA VAL A 14 15.06 22.18 16.04
C VAL A 14 14.54 21.13 17.03
N LEU A 15 14.79 21.38 18.31
CA LEU A 15 14.01 20.86 19.43
C LEU A 15 13.85 22.01 20.43
N PHE A 16 12.62 22.51 20.63
CA PHE A 16 12.05 23.04 21.89
C PHE A 16 10.84 23.97 21.67
N GLN A 17 9.95 23.96 22.67
CA GLN A 17 8.75 24.79 22.94
C GLN A 17 7.45 24.19 22.37
N THR A 18 6.37 23.96 23.11
CA THR A 18 5.79 24.67 24.27
C THR A 18 5.00 23.76 25.21
N ALA A 19 4.93 24.17 26.48
CA ALA A 19 4.19 23.55 27.57
C ALA A 19 2.91 24.32 27.93
N ARG A 20 1.97 23.61 28.57
CA ARG A 20 0.98 24.03 29.61
C ARG A 20 -0.11 25.06 29.27
N ILE A 21 -1.37 24.59 29.35
CA ILE A 21 -2.56 25.22 29.99
C ILE A 21 -3.42 24.02 30.46
N GLY A 22 -4.03 23.88 31.64
CA GLY A 22 -4.46 24.79 32.69
C GLY A 22 -5.85 24.29 33.13
N ILE A 23 -5.90 23.52 34.22
CA ILE A 23 -7.12 22.94 34.82
C ILE A 23 -7.96 24.07 35.45
N GLN A 24 -9.25 24.13 35.15
CA GLN A 24 -10.25 24.75 36.04
C GLN A 24 -11.54 23.94 36.08
N ALA A 25 -11.89 23.50 37.28
CA ALA A 25 -13.14 22.87 37.67
C ALA A 25 -14.06 23.91 38.33
N SER A 26 -15.37 23.81 38.07
CA SER A 26 -16.51 24.39 38.82
C SER A 26 -17.77 23.92 38.06
N GLY A 27 -18.90 23.48 38.61
CA GLY A 27 -19.43 23.38 39.96
C GLY A 27 -20.93 23.06 39.82
N CYS A 28 -21.35 21.93 40.38
CA CYS A 28 -22.69 21.50 40.84
C CYS A 28 -23.97 22.29 40.45
N ARG A 29 -25.02 21.58 39.97
CA ARG A 29 -26.39 21.58 40.57
C ARG A 29 -27.34 20.54 39.93
N VAL A 30 -28.06 19.82 40.79
CA VAL A 30 -29.21 18.91 40.54
C VAL A 30 -30.45 19.57 41.18
N PRO A 31 -31.68 19.36 40.64
CA PRO A 31 -32.72 18.59 41.37
C PRO A 31 -33.54 17.65 40.43
N ARG A 32 -33.83 16.39 40.81
CA ARG A 32 -35.00 15.86 41.58
C ARG A 32 -36.27 15.67 40.71
N VAL A 33 -36.55 14.47 40.17
CA VAL A 33 -37.41 13.36 40.68
C VAL A 33 -38.86 13.75 41.01
N GLU A 34 -39.82 13.17 40.27
CA GLU A 34 -41.17 12.81 40.75
C GLU A 34 -41.70 11.56 40.00
N LEU A 35 -42.33 10.65 40.74
CA LEU A 35 -42.86 9.33 40.34
C LEU A 35 -44.40 9.31 40.33
N SER A 36 -44.98 8.61 39.32
CA SER A 36 -46.09 7.60 39.32
C SER A 36 -47.45 7.92 39.99
N PRO A 37 -48.63 7.28 39.65
CA PRO A 37 -48.92 5.82 39.63
C PRO A 37 -49.81 5.30 38.45
N ILE A 38 -49.66 4.06 37.94
CA ILE A 38 -50.30 2.75 38.26
C ILE A 38 -51.85 2.74 38.17
N THR A 39 -52.43 1.78 37.40
CA THR A 39 -53.43 0.76 37.85
C THR A 39 -53.99 -0.10 36.67
N GLU A 40 -53.65 -1.40 36.70
CA GLU A 40 -54.44 -2.66 36.50
C GLU A 40 -55.17 -3.07 35.19
N THR A 41 -55.00 -4.37 34.88
CA THR A 41 -55.68 -5.30 33.92
C THR A 41 -56.91 -5.99 34.59
N PRO A 42 -57.66 -7.01 34.05
CA PRO A 42 -57.56 -7.79 32.77
C PRO A 42 -58.90 -8.19 32.02
N SER A 43 -58.77 -8.59 30.72
CA SER A 43 -59.47 -9.65 29.92
C SER A 43 -61.03 -9.68 29.72
N PRO A 44 -61.63 -10.45 28.75
CA PRO A 44 -61.10 -11.29 27.66
C PRO A 44 -61.75 -11.12 26.23
N SER A 45 -61.03 -11.60 25.20
CA SER A 45 -61.46 -12.22 23.91
C SER A 45 -62.60 -11.64 23.05
N THR A 46 -62.30 -11.25 21.81
CA THR A 46 -63.02 -11.67 20.58
C THR A 46 -62.11 -11.48 19.36
N ILE A 47 -61.97 -12.55 18.57
CA ILE A 47 -61.27 -12.62 17.29
C ILE A 47 -62.16 -11.98 16.22
N SER A 48 -61.61 -11.06 15.41
CA SER A 48 -61.87 -11.01 13.95
C SER A 48 -61.14 -9.87 13.23
N ASN A 49 -60.54 -10.25 12.10
CA ASN A 49 -60.26 -9.47 10.88
C ASN A 49 -58.92 -8.74 10.77
N THR A 50 -58.00 -9.46 10.12
CA THR A 50 -57.16 -9.04 8.98
C THR A 50 -57.03 -7.53 8.75
N SER A 51 -55.91 -6.98 9.19
CA SER A 51 -55.35 -5.75 8.63
C SER A 51 -53.83 -5.87 8.59
N LEU A 52 -53.31 -5.46 7.43
CA LEU A 52 -51.92 -5.40 6.96
C LEU A 52 -50.88 -5.28 8.09
N GLN A 53 -49.92 -6.21 8.10
CA GLN A 53 -48.76 -6.10 8.97
C GLN A 53 -47.99 -4.80 8.69
N PRO A 54 -47.52 -4.10 9.74
CA PRO A 54 -46.69 -2.92 9.63
C PRO A 54 -45.30 -3.27 9.09
N SER A 55 -44.69 -2.31 8.40
CA SER A 55 -43.32 -2.31 7.88
C SER A 55 -42.30 -2.94 8.86
N PRO A 56 -41.24 -3.57 8.35
CA PRO A 56 -40.21 -4.14 9.20
C PRO A 56 -39.62 -3.04 10.09
N VAL A 57 -39.66 -3.27 11.40
CA VAL A 57 -38.83 -2.55 12.37
C VAL A 57 -37.39 -2.66 11.85
N PRO A 58 -36.60 -1.57 11.79
CA PRO A 58 -35.20 -1.68 11.40
C PRO A 58 -34.53 -2.68 12.35
N GLU A 59 -34.01 -3.78 11.80
CA GLU A 59 -33.15 -4.70 12.52
C GLU A 59 -32.12 -3.88 13.33
N PRO A 60 -31.87 -4.19 14.61
CA PRO A 60 -30.79 -3.56 15.34
C PRO A 60 -29.51 -3.69 14.50
N PHE A 61 -28.75 -2.59 14.35
CA PHE A 61 -27.43 -2.66 13.74
C PHE A 61 -26.60 -3.72 14.48
N ASP A 62 -26.49 -4.92 13.93
CA ASP A 62 -25.62 -5.98 14.46
C ASP A 62 -24.20 -5.66 14.00
N ASP A 63 -23.46 -4.98 14.86
CA ASP A 63 -22.10 -4.52 14.57
C ASP A 63 -21.20 -4.74 15.79
N PHE A 64 -19.93 -4.39 15.64
CA PHE A 64 -18.91 -4.62 16.66
C PHE A 64 -19.15 -3.84 17.96
N ILE A 65 -19.98 -2.78 17.94
CA ILE A 65 -20.37 -2.04 19.15
C ILE A 65 -21.54 -2.71 19.85
N THR A 66 -22.60 -3.09 19.13
CA THR A 66 -23.75 -3.77 19.75
C THR A 66 -23.37 -5.14 20.32
N ARG A 67 -22.38 -5.81 19.73
CA ARG A 67 -21.77 -7.05 20.26
C ARG A 67 -20.74 -6.82 21.38
N GLY A 68 -20.48 -5.57 21.77
CA GLY A 68 -19.59 -5.24 22.88
C GLY A 68 -18.11 -5.53 22.63
N LEU A 69 -17.68 -5.64 21.37
CA LEU A 69 -16.27 -5.83 21.01
C LEU A 69 -15.44 -4.55 21.21
N LEU A 70 -16.09 -3.40 21.05
CA LEU A 70 -15.59 -2.07 21.38
C LEU A 70 -16.71 -1.23 21.99
N ASN A 71 -16.34 -0.27 22.84
CA ASN A 71 -17.28 0.75 23.30
C ASN A 71 -17.15 2.05 22.48
N ILE A 72 -18.13 2.95 22.62
CA ILE A 72 -18.16 4.23 21.86
C ILE A 72 -16.93 5.09 22.14
N THR A 73 -16.45 5.14 23.39
CA THR A 73 -15.29 5.95 23.77
C THR A 73 -14.01 5.44 23.09
N GLU A 74 -13.77 4.13 23.12
CA GLU A 74 -12.66 3.51 22.37
C GLU A 74 -12.81 3.77 20.86
N GLY A 75 -14.04 3.75 20.34
CA GLY A 75 -14.33 4.08 18.95
C GLY A 75 -13.93 5.52 18.57
N GLU A 76 -14.28 6.51 19.41
CA GLU A 76 -13.90 7.92 19.22
C GLU A 76 -12.38 8.11 19.30
N GLU A 77 -11.68 7.44 20.23
CA GLU A 77 -10.22 7.49 20.35
C GLU A 77 -9.53 6.94 19.10
N LEU A 78 -10.02 5.83 18.54
CA LEU A 78 -9.47 5.24 17.32
C LEU A 78 -9.80 6.07 16.07
N LEU A 79 -10.98 6.70 16.02
CA LEU A 79 -11.32 7.63 14.94
C LEU A 79 -10.44 8.89 14.98
N LEU A 80 -10.17 9.43 16.17
CA LEU A 80 -9.25 10.54 16.36
C LEU A 80 -7.84 10.16 15.89
N LYS A 81 -7.35 8.99 16.32
CA LYS A 81 -6.06 8.46 15.85
C LYS A 81 -6.01 8.34 14.33
N PHE A 82 -7.07 7.85 13.68
CA PHE A 82 -7.11 7.79 12.22
C PHE A 82 -6.91 9.16 11.60
N ARG A 83 -7.61 10.19 12.09
CA ARG A 83 -7.50 11.57 11.60
C ARG A 83 -6.10 12.16 11.81
N THR A 84 -5.48 11.90 12.97
CA THR A 84 -4.19 12.54 13.32
C THR A 84 -2.99 11.82 12.71
N ASP A 85 -3.04 10.49 12.66
CA ASP A 85 -1.83 9.68 12.44
C ASP A 85 -1.84 8.97 11.08
N LEU A 86 -3.00 8.49 10.62
CA LEU A 86 -3.11 7.67 9.40
C LEU A 86 -3.55 8.50 8.17
N MET A 87 -4.57 9.34 8.33
CA MET A 87 -5.16 10.16 7.28
C MET A 87 -4.14 11.09 6.59
N PRO A 88 -3.17 11.73 7.29
CA PRO A 88 -2.14 12.52 6.62
C PRO A 88 -1.18 11.67 5.78
N LEU A 89 -1.01 10.39 6.11
CA LEU A 89 -0.10 9.49 5.40
C LEU A 89 -0.74 8.93 4.11
N PHE A 90 -2.07 8.83 4.07
CA PHE A 90 -2.88 8.41 2.91
C PHE A 90 -4.05 9.38 2.69
N PRO A 91 -3.81 10.54 2.05
CA PRO A 91 -4.75 11.68 2.04
C PRO A 91 -5.92 11.53 1.06
N PHE A 92 -6.28 10.31 0.66
CA PHE A 92 -7.32 10.04 -0.33
C PHE A 92 -8.69 9.73 0.28
N VAL A 93 -8.74 9.53 1.60
CA VAL A 93 -9.98 9.32 2.37
C VAL A 93 -9.95 10.27 3.55
N ILE A 94 -10.58 11.43 3.39
CA ILE A 94 -10.63 12.45 4.44
C ILE A 94 -11.91 12.28 5.25
N ILE A 95 -11.77 12.26 6.58
CA ILE A 95 -12.90 12.19 7.51
C ILE A 95 -13.06 13.56 8.19
N PRO A 96 -14.12 14.32 7.90
CA PRO A 96 -14.37 15.60 8.58
C PRO A 96 -14.62 15.40 10.08
N GLU A 97 -14.77 16.48 10.83
CA GLU A 97 -15.04 16.49 12.29
C GLU A 97 -16.47 16.02 12.63
N VAL A 98 -16.81 14.80 12.21
CA VAL A 98 -18.04 14.08 12.56
C VAL A 98 -17.80 13.18 13.77
N SER A 99 -18.83 12.95 14.59
CA SER A 99 -18.71 12.01 15.72
C SER A 99 -18.63 10.55 15.22
N PHE A 100 -18.05 9.68 16.03
CA PHE A 100 -18.03 8.23 15.78
C PHE A 100 -19.44 7.69 15.59
N VAL A 101 -20.41 8.14 16.40
CA VAL A 101 -21.81 7.70 16.31
C VAL A 101 -22.46 8.11 14.99
N GLU A 102 -22.14 9.30 14.48
CA GLU A 102 -22.67 9.76 13.19
C GLU A 102 -22.04 8.98 12.04
N LEU A 103 -20.71 8.82 12.05
CA LEU A 103 -20.01 8.06 11.01
C LEU A 103 -20.47 6.59 10.98
N ARG A 104 -20.74 5.98 12.14
CA ARG A 104 -21.29 4.63 12.27
C ARG A 104 -22.63 4.46 11.57
N LYS A 105 -23.47 5.50 11.56
CA LYS A 105 -24.77 5.46 10.87
C LYS A 105 -24.64 5.73 9.38
N GLN A 106 -23.79 6.68 9.00
CA GLN A 106 -23.68 7.15 7.61
C GLN A 106 -22.79 6.26 6.74
N SER A 107 -21.72 5.70 7.30
CA SER A 107 -20.70 4.94 6.56
C SER A 107 -20.14 3.81 7.45
N PRO A 108 -20.96 2.80 7.76
CA PRO A 108 -20.59 1.73 8.69
C PRO A 108 -19.42 0.88 8.20
N PHE A 109 -19.29 0.64 6.89
CA PHE A 109 -18.18 -0.15 6.36
C PHE A 109 -16.87 0.64 6.38
N LEU A 110 -16.89 1.91 5.99
CA LEU A 110 -15.74 2.81 6.13
C LEU A 110 -15.28 2.87 7.59
N LEU A 111 -16.20 3.01 8.53
CA LEU A 111 -15.86 3.01 9.96
C LEU A 111 -15.20 1.69 10.38
N LEU A 112 -15.76 0.54 9.98
CA LEU A 112 -15.18 -0.77 10.27
C LEU A 112 -13.73 -0.87 9.77
N CYS A 113 -13.45 -0.42 8.54
CA CYS A 113 -12.11 -0.41 7.98
C CYS A 113 -11.16 0.53 8.71
N ILE A 114 -11.62 1.74 9.09
CA ILE A 114 -10.84 2.72 9.88
C ILE A 114 -10.43 2.13 11.22
N ILE A 115 -11.41 1.57 11.95
CA ILE A 115 -11.17 0.97 13.26
C ILE A 115 -10.22 -0.21 13.14
N THR A 116 -10.40 -1.06 12.13
CA THR A 116 -9.49 -2.18 11.86
C THR A 116 -8.06 -1.70 11.59
N ALA A 117 -7.86 -0.63 10.82
CA ALA A 117 -6.54 -0.06 10.55
C ALA A 117 -5.86 0.53 11.81
N CYS A 118 -6.63 0.98 12.81
CA CYS A 118 -6.13 1.60 14.04
C CYS A 118 -5.98 0.63 15.24
N LEU A 119 -6.31 -0.64 15.04
CA LEU A 119 -6.36 -1.68 16.08
C LEU A 119 -5.06 -2.48 16.23
N GLU A 120 -3.93 -2.01 15.72
CA GLU A 120 -2.66 -2.74 15.81
C GLU A 120 -2.22 -3.00 17.26
N HIS A 121 -2.75 -2.20 18.20
CA HIS A 121 -2.55 -2.41 19.63
C HIS A 121 -3.35 -3.59 20.22
N LYS A 122 -4.35 -4.13 19.51
CA LYS A 122 -5.19 -5.29 19.89
C LYS A 122 -5.30 -6.29 18.70
N PRO A 123 -4.23 -7.03 18.35
CA PRO A 123 -4.17 -7.83 17.13
C PRO A 123 -5.24 -8.92 17.00
N THR A 124 -5.63 -9.56 18.11
CA THR A 124 -6.72 -10.57 18.09
C THR A 124 -8.08 -9.95 17.73
N LEU A 125 -8.35 -8.72 18.17
CA LEU A 125 -9.57 -8.01 17.80
C LEU A 125 -9.47 -7.48 16.36
N GLN A 126 -8.30 -6.99 15.96
CA GLN A 126 -8.03 -6.57 14.59
C GLN A 126 -8.33 -7.69 13.58
N GLN A 127 -7.90 -8.93 13.85
CA GLN A 127 -8.21 -10.09 13.00
C GLN A 127 -9.72 -10.41 12.94
N LYS A 128 -10.46 -10.23 14.04
CA LYS A 128 -11.92 -10.43 14.04
C LYS A 128 -12.64 -9.39 13.17
N LEU A 129 -12.25 -8.12 13.30
CA LEU A 129 -12.86 -7.04 12.52
C LEU A 129 -12.42 -7.06 11.05
N GLU A 130 -11.21 -7.55 10.77
CA GLU A 130 -10.75 -7.84 9.41
C GLU A 130 -11.65 -8.89 8.73
N PHE A 131 -11.92 -10.00 9.43
CA PHE A 131 -12.80 -11.04 8.91
C PHE A 131 -14.21 -10.51 8.65
N GLU A 132 -14.70 -9.63 9.52
CA GLU A 132 -15.97 -8.93 9.33
C GLU A 132 -15.93 -8.00 8.12
N ALA A 133 -14.85 -7.24 7.92
CA ALA A 133 -14.70 -6.38 6.74
C ALA A 133 -14.74 -7.20 5.45
N ARG A 134 -14.05 -8.34 5.40
CA ARG A 134 -14.13 -9.29 4.27
C ARG A 134 -15.52 -9.89 4.09
N THR A 135 -16.23 -10.15 5.18
CA THR A 135 -17.62 -10.61 5.12
C THR A 135 -18.51 -9.54 4.49
N VAL A 136 -18.34 -8.27 4.88
CA VAL A 136 -19.05 -7.15 4.27
C VAL A 136 -18.71 -7.02 2.77
N VAL A 137 -17.44 -7.14 2.38
CA VAL A 137 -17.04 -7.14 0.96
C VAL A 137 -17.72 -8.29 0.20
N SER A 138 -17.67 -9.51 0.73
CA SER A 138 -18.32 -10.67 0.11
C SER A 138 -19.82 -10.46 -0.06
N THR A 139 -20.51 -9.99 0.98
CA THR A 139 -21.96 -9.83 0.95
C THR A 139 -22.39 -8.62 0.14
N ARG A 140 -21.92 -7.41 0.49
CA ARG A 140 -22.40 -6.17 -0.14
C ARG A 140 -21.88 -6.02 -1.56
N ILE A 141 -20.58 -6.24 -1.79
CA ILE A 141 -19.99 -6.00 -3.13
C ILE A 141 -20.24 -7.17 -4.08
N VAL A 142 -20.10 -8.42 -3.62
CA VAL A 142 -20.17 -9.60 -4.50
C VAL A 142 -21.58 -10.18 -4.59
N MET A 143 -22.23 -10.46 -3.46
CA MET A 143 -23.57 -11.08 -3.46
C MET A 143 -24.68 -10.09 -3.82
N ASN A 144 -24.66 -8.91 -3.21
CA ASN A 144 -25.71 -7.90 -3.38
C ASN A 144 -25.41 -6.90 -4.51
N MET A 145 -24.20 -6.93 -5.08
CA MET A 145 -23.77 -6.02 -6.15
C MET A 145 -23.88 -4.53 -5.81
N GLU A 146 -23.77 -4.16 -4.53
CA GLU A 146 -23.87 -2.77 -4.06
C GLU A 146 -22.64 -1.96 -4.48
N ARG A 147 -22.87 -0.70 -4.89
CA ARG A 147 -21.85 0.26 -5.33
C ARG A 147 -22.14 1.63 -4.74
N ASP A 148 -21.38 2.03 -3.73
CA ASP A 148 -21.53 3.33 -3.07
C ASP A 148 -20.18 3.86 -2.55
N MET A 149 -20.19 5.11 -2.06
CA MET A 149 -19.00 5.77 -1.53
C MET A 149 -18.52 5.19 -0.19
N ASP A 150 -19.39 4.56 0.60
CA ASP A 150 -19.01 3.89 1.85
C ASP A 150 -18.12 2.67 1.53
N LEU A 151 -18.54 1.85 0.57
CA LEU A 151 -17.79 0.71 0.04
C LEU A 151 -16.46 1.12 -0.58
N LEU A 152 -16.45 2.14 -1.44
CA LEU A 152 -15.21 2.59 -2.07
C LEU A 152 -14.20 3.09 -1.03
N ARG A 153 -14.61 4.02 -0.15
CA ARG A 153 -13.70 4.60 0.85
C ARG A 153 -13.22 3.55 1.85
N GLY A 154 -14.11 2.65 2.29
CA GLY A 154 -13.75 1.54 3.16
C GLY A 154 -12.72 0.62 2.51
N LEU A 155 -12.90 0.24 1.24
CA LEU A 155 -11.92 -0.55 0.50
C LEU A 155 -10.58 0.16 0.37
N LEU A 156 -10.56 1.46 0.06
CA LEU A 156 -9.31 2.22 -0.05
C LEU A 156 -8.53 2.20 1.27
N VAL A 157 -9.20 2.38 2.41
CA VAL A 157 -8.58 2.27 3.74
C VAL A 157 -8.09 0.84 3.99
N HIS A 158 -8.93 -0.16 3.74
CA HIS A 158 -8.58 -1.57 3.95
C HIS A 158 -7.36 -2.00 3.11
N ILE A 159 -7.29 -1.54 1.85
CA ILE A 159 -6.15 -1.79 0.96
C ILE A 159 -4.93 -1.00 1.42
N ALA A 160 -5.05 0.25 1.86
CA ALA A 160 -3.90 1.05 2.27
C ALA A 160 -3.14 0.43 3.46
N TRP A 161 -3.82 -0.25 4.39
CA TRP A 161 -3.22 -0.90 5.56
C TRP A 161 -3.30 -2.43 5.55
N TYR A 162 -3.24 -3.04 4.36
CA TYR A 162 -3.48 -4.48 4.22
C TYR A 162 -2.50 -5.41 4.95
N HIS A 163 -1.33 -4.90 5.32
CA HIS A 163 -0.31 -5.65 6.06
C HIS A 163 -0.74 -6.04 7.47
N TYR A 164 -1.77 -5.39 8.03
CA TYR A 164 -2.39 -5.83 9.27
C TYR A 164 -3.39 -6.98 9.08
N HIS A 165 -3.86 -7.19 7.85
CA HIS A 165 -4.85 -8.23 7.54
C HIS A 165 -4.18 -9.57 7.23
N TRP A 166 -3.04 -9.52 6.54
CA TRP A 166 -2.29 -10.72 6.16
C TRP A 166 -0.86 -10.70 6.70
N ARG A 167 -0.48 -11.84 7.30
CA ARG A 167 0.86 -12.07 7.84
C ARG A 167 1.93 -12.23 6.76
N ILE A 168 1.52 -12.66 5.56
CA ILE A 168 2.37 -12.88 4.40
C ILE A 168 1.84 -11.99 3.26
N TYR A 169 2.73 -11.58 2.35
CA TYR A 169 2.34 -10.86 1.15
C TYR A 169 1.25 -11.65 0.39
N HIS A 170 0.02 -11.16 0.43
CA HIS A 170 -1.11 -11.88 -0.15
C HIS A 170 -1.60 -11.22 -1.43
N THR A 171 -1.66 -11.99 -2.51
CA THR A 171 -2.24 -11.61 -3.81
C THR A 171 -3.72 -11.18 -3.74
N GLN A 172 -4.41 -11.39 -2.60
CA GLN A 172 -5.79 -10.98 -2.39
C GLN A 172 -5.97 -9.46 -2.48
N VAL A 173 -4.93 -8.68 -2.15
CA VAL A 173 -4.97 -7.21 -2.30
C VAL A 173 -5.29 -6.79 -3.73
N TYR A 174 -4.84 -7.55 -4.73
CA TYR A 174 -5.10 -7.24 -6.14
C TYR A 174 -6.57 -7.43 -6.50
N MET A 175 -7.23 -8.45 -5.93
CA MET A 175 -8.66 -8.66 -6.12
C MET A 175 -9.46 -7.50 -5.51
N LEU A 176 -9.12 -7.09 -4.28
CA LEU A 176 -9.77 -5.95 -3.62
C LEU A 176 -9.57 -4.64 -4.40
N LEU A 177 -8.38 -4.45 -4.95
CA LEU A 177 -8.08 -3.30 -5.79
C LEU A 177 -8.89 -3.29 -7.09
N GLN A 178 -9.05 -4.44 -7.74
CA GLN A 178 -9.93 -4.58 -8.91
C GLN A 178 -11.41 -4.32 -8.56
N MET A 179 -11.86 -4.72 -7.37
CA MET A 179 -13.20 -4.36 -6.88
C MET A 179 -13.34 -2.85 -6.67
N ALA A 180 -12.34 -2.19 -6.08
CA ALA A 180 -12.34 -0.73 -5.93
C ALA A 180 -12.39 -0.01 -7.29
N MET A 181 -11.62 -0.48 -8.27
CA MET A 181 -11.69 0.01 -9.65
C MET A 181 -13.08 -0.16 -10.27
N ALA A 182 -13.71 -1.33 -10.08
CA ALA A 182 -15.06 -1.57 -10.57
C ALA A 182 -16.07 -0.58 -9.94
N ILE A 183 -15.98 -0.34 -8.63
CA ILE A 183 -16.83 0.64 -7.94
C ILE A 183 -16.60 2.06 -8.48
N VAL A 184 -15.35 2.46 -8.73
CA VAL A 184 -15.02 3.77 -9.34
C VAL A 184 -15.74 3.96 -10.68
N VAL A 185 -15.72 2.93 -11.54
CA VAL A 185 -16.37 2.94 -12.86
C VAL A 185 -17.89 2.97 -12.72
N ASP A 186 -18.45 2.15 -11.84
CA ASP A 186 -19.90 2.07 -11.59
C ASP A 186 -20.45 3.39 -11.03
N LEU A 187 -19.69 4.07 -10.16
CA LEU A 187 -20.01 5.41 -9.64
C LEU A 187 -19.71 6.53 -10.65
N GLY A 188 -19.06 6.22 -11.77
CA GLY A 188 -18.69 7.19 -12.81
C GLY A 188 -17.65 8.23 -12.37
N LEU A 189 -16.82 7.91 -11.37
CA LEU A 189 -15.82 8.83 -10.81
C LEU A 189 -14.62 9.05 -11.75
N ASP A 190 -14.43 8.19 -12.74
CA ASP A 190 -13.36 8.23 -13.74
C ASP A 190 -13.71 9.05 -15.00
N ARG A 191 -14.90 9.66 -15.04
CA ARG A 191 -15.44 10.31 -16.25
C ARG A 191 -15.03 11.79 -16.36
N TYR A 192 -14.22 12.10 -17.36
CA TYR A 192 -14.08 13.46 -17.91
C TYR A 192 -14.97 13.61 -19.13
N ASN A 193 -16.15 14.24 -18.97
CA ASN A 193 -17.05 14.87 -19.96
C ASN A 193 -17.26 14.25 -21.38
N ASN A 194 -16.69 13.08 -21.69
CA ASN A 194 -16.56 12.52 -23.04
C ASN A 194 -17.52 11.35 -23.27
N PHE A 195 -18.13 10.82 -22.21
CA PHE A 195 -19.28 9.91 -22.28
C PHE A 195 -20.54 10.62 -21.80
N LYS A 196 -20.99 11.62 -22.55
CA LYS A 196 -22.44 11.83 -22.70
C LYS A 196 -22.92 10.64 -23.52
N MET A 197 -23.20 9.52 -22.86
CA MET A 197 -24.06 8.51 -23.48
C MET A 197 -25.34 9.25 -23.84
N GLN A 198 -25.54 9.54 -25.14
CA GLN A 198 -26.84 9.98 -25.64
C GLN A 198 -27.80 8.86 -25.22
N SER A 199 -28.53 9.12 -24.13
CA SER A 199 -29.56 8.22 -23.65
C SER A 199 -30.55 8.03 -24.78
N ILE A 200 -30.59 6.82 -25.33
CA ILE A 200 -31.79 6.32 -25.97
C ILE A 200 -32.83 6.33 -24.86
N SER A 201 -33.72 7.32 -24.91
CA SER A 201 -34.74 7.55 -23.92
C SER A 201 -35.71 6.37 -23.97
N TYR A 202 -35.64 5.48 -22.98
CA TYR A 202 -36.74 4.57 -22.66
C TYR A 202 -37.31 4.98 -21.31
N ASP A 203 -38.43 5.68 -21.40
CA ASP A 203 -39.53 5.80 -20.44
C ASP A 203 -39.19 5.96 -18.94
N GLY A 204 -39.11 7.23 -18.52
CA GLY A 204 -39.98 7.76 -17.47
C GLY A 204 -40.11 7.02 -16.13
N LYS A 205 -39.02 6.66 -15.43
CA LYS A 205 -39.05 6.47 -13.96
C LYS A 205 -37.71 6.41 -13.19
N GLY A 206 -36.58 6.80 -13.79
CA GLY A 206 -35.23 6.63 -13.19
C GLY A 206 -34.39 7.91 -13.01
N THR A 207 -34.99 9.09 -13.03
CA THR A 207 -34.25 10.37 -13.18
C THR A 207 -33.45 10.81 -11.94
N GLU A 208 -33.75 10.30 -10.74
CA GLU A 208 -33.10 10.73 -9.50
C GLU A 208 -31.73 10.06 -9.24
N GLU A 209 -31.57 8.78 -9.55
CA GLU A 209 -30.29 8.06 -9.39
C GLU A 209 -29.25 8.52 -10.43
N LEU A 210 -29.69 8.82 -11.65
CA LEU A 210 -28.83 9.32 -12.72
C LEU A 210 -28.25 10.71 -12.42
N HIS A 211 -29.01 11.58 -11.73
CA HIS A 211 -28.54 12.89 -11.31
C HIS A 211 -27.58 12.83 -10.10
N LYS A 212 -27.73 11.85 -9.20
CA LYS A 212 -26.78 11.64 -8.09
C LYS A 212 -25.39 11.22 -8.60
N GLY A 213 -25.31 10.26 -9.52
CA GLY A 213 -24.05 9.88 -10.17
C GLY A 213 -23.40 11.03 -10.97
N GLN A 214 -24.22 11.91 -11.55
CA GLN A 214 -23.76 13.09 -12.28
C GLN A 214 -23.15 14.21 -11.41
N VAL A 215 -23.23 14.12 -10.07
CA VAL A 215 -22.64 15.12 -9.15
C VAL A 215 -21.45 14.55 -8.35
N LEU A 216 -21.41 13.24 -8.10
CA LEU A 216 -20.37 12.62 -7.26
C LEU A 216 -18.94 12.83 -7.76
N TYR A 217 -18.68 12.67 -9.06
CA TYR A 217 -17.34 12.83 -9.64
C TYR A 217 -16.79 14.26 -9.56
N LEU A 218 -17.65 15.26 -9.33
CA LEU A 218 -17.26 16.66 -9.12
C LEU A 218 -17.07 17.01 -7.64
N THR A 219 -17.52 16.13 -6.72
CA THR A 219 -17.32 16.35 -5.29
C THR A 219 -15.85 16.16 -4.93
N PRO A 220 -15.30 16.99 -4.02
CA PRO A 220 -13.94 16.78 -3.52
C PRO A 220 -13.70 15.37 -2.95
N ASP A 221 -14.70 14.81 -2.25
CA ASP A 221 -14.62 13.45 -1.70
C ASP A 221 -14.53 12.38 -2.81
N GLY A 222 -15.37 12.50 -3.86
CA GLY A 222 -15.32 11.62 -5.03
C GLY A 222 -13.99 11.72 -5.80
N GLN A 223 -13.46 12.93 -5.97
CA GLN A 223 -12.15 13.16 -6.60
C GLN A 223 -11.00 12.55 -5.78
N ARG A 224 -11.01 12.71 -4.45
CA ARG A 224 -10.01 12.11 -3.55
C ARG A 224 -10.07 10.58 -3.60
N ALA A 225 -11.26 9.99 -3.56
CA ALA A 225 -11.44 8.54 -3.64
C ALA A 225 -11.00 7.97 -5.01
N PHE A 226 -11.36 8.63 -6.11
CA PHE A 226 -10.88 8.28 -7.46
C PHE A 226 -9.35 8.29 -7.54
N LEU A 227 -8.73 9.38 -7.10
CA LEU A 227 -7.27 9.53 -7.09
C LEU A 227 -6.60 8.54 -6.15
N GLY A 228 -7.25 8.16 -5.05
CA GLY A 228 -6.79 7.10 -4.15
C GLY A 228 -6.76 5.75 -4.82
N CYS A 229 -7.79 5.40 -5.59
CA CYS A 229 -7.80 4.18 -6.37
C CYS A 229 -6.68 4.19 -7.42
N TYR A 230 -6.55 5.29 -8.18
CA TYR A 230 -5.48 5.46 -9.16
C TYR A 230 -4.09 5.31 -8.51
N TYR A 231 -3.86 5.96 -7.36
CA TYR A 231 -2.60 5.88 -6.62
C TYR A 231 -2.28 4.44 -6.21
N LEU A 232 -3.24 3.72 -5.62
CA LEU A 232 -3.03 2.32 -5.20
C LEU A 232 -2.77 1.40 -6.41
N CYS A 233 -3.44 1.61 -7.53
CA CYS A 233 -3.18 0.92 -8.80
C CYS A 233 -1.78 1.16 -9.32
N SER A 234 -1.32 2.41 -9.36
CA SER A 234 0.04 2.74 -9.78
C SER A 234 1.11 2.17 -8.84
N LYS A 235 0.85 2.13 -7.53
CA LYS A 235 1.78 1.50 -6.59
C LYS A 235 1.83 -0.02 -6.74
N ALA A 236 0.70 -0.66 -6.99
CA ALA A 236 0.63 -2.10 -7.23
C ALA A 236 1.30 -2.50 -8.56
N SER A 237 1.29 -1.61 -9.57
CA SER A 237 1.87 -1.90 -10.89
C SER A 237 3.37 -2.12 -10.90
N ILE A 238 4.09 -1.55 -9.91
CA ILE A 238 5.54 -1.74 -9.72
C ILE A 238 5.91 -3.23 -9.70
N PHE A 239 5.07 -4.07 -9.08
CA PHE A 239 5.27 -5.52 -9.04
C PHE A 239 4.32 -6.29 -9.96
N ARG A 240 3.16 -5.73 -10.30
CA ARG A 240 2.12 -6.37 -11.14
C ARG A 240 1.47 -5.37 -12.10
N ARG A 241 2.12 -5.17 -13.24
CA ARG A 241 1.74 -4.23 -14.31
C ARG A 241 0.30 -4.31 -14.80
N GLN A 242 -0.36 -5.46 -14.66
CA GLN A 242 -1.73 -5.66 -15.10
C GLN A 242 -2.77 -4.86 -14.27
N LEU A 243 -2.34 -4.24 -13.16
CA LEU A 243 -3.23 -3.53 -12.23
C LEU A 243 -3.28 -2.02 -12.46
N THR A 244 -2.55 -1.50 -13.45
CA THR A 244 -2.41 -0.05 -13.68
C THR A 244 -3.70 0.55 -14.26
N MET A 245 -4.17 1.65 -13.66
CA MET A 245 -5.17 2.52 -14.28
C MET A 245 -4.51 3.43 -15.32
N LYS A 246 -5.19 3.68 -16.45
CA LYS A 246 -4.67 4.62 -17.45
C LYS A 246 -4.57 6.02 -16.83
N HIS A 247 -3.41 6.66 -17.00
CA HIS A 247 -3.28 8.07 -16.74
C HIS A 247 -4.11 8.85 -17.79
N THR A 248 -4.98 9.74 -17.34
CA THR A 248 -5.86 10.54 -18.21
C THR A 248 -5.83 12.00 -17.79
N ASP A 249 -6.24 12.90 -18.68
CA ASP A 249 -6.42 14.33 -18.36
C ASP A 249 -7.34 14.54 -17.14
N TRP A 250 -8.24 13.58 -16.86
CA TRP A 250 -9.09 13.61 -15.68
C TRP A 250 -8.32 13.48 -14.37
N VAL A 251 -7.29 12.63 -14.33
CA VAL A 251 -6.42 12.43 -13.16
C VAL A 251 -5.73 13.75 -12.83
N GLU A 252 -5.11 14.39 -13.83
CA GLU A 252 -4.44 15.68 -13.67
C GLU A 252 -5.43 16.78 -13.26
N TYR A 253 -6.59 16.86 -13.93
CA TYR A 253 -7.63 17.82 -13.55
C TYR A 253 -8.10 17.67 -12.10
N CYS A 254 -8.32 16.44 -11.63
CA CYS A 254 -8.75 16.21 -10.25
C CYS A 254 -7.66 16.61 -9.26
N ALA A 255 -6.40 16.23 -9.52
CA ALA A 255 -5.27 16.57 -8.65
C ALA A 255 -5.03 18.09 -8.62
N ASP A 256 -5.11 18.76 -9.76
CA ASP A 256 -5.01 20.22 -9.85
C ASP A 256 -6.17 20.93 -9.17
N SER A 257 -7.40 20.47 -9.40
CA SER A 257 -8.61 21.01 -8.78
C SER A 257 -8.54 20.93 -7.25
N LEU A 258 -8.14 19.78 -6.70
CA LEU A 258 -7.99 19.61 -5.26
C LEU A 258 -6.84 20.47 -4.70
N GLY A 259 -5.69 20.50 -5.36
CA GLY A 259 -4.56 21.34 -4.95
C GLY A 259 -4.84 22.84 -5.06
N GLN A 260 -5.70 23.29 -5.97
CA GLN A 260 -6.11 24.69 -6.08
C GLN A 260 -7.13 25.09 -5.01
N ARG A 261 -8.12 24.22 -4.75
CA ARG A 261 -9.12 24.46 -3.69
C ARG A 261 -8.48 24.40 -2.30
N ALA A 262 -7.56 23.45 -2.11
CA ALA A 262 -6.82 23.18 -0.88
C ALA A 262 -7.74 23.20 0.36
N GLU A 263 -8.86 22.45 0.30
CA GLU A 263 -9.84 22.36 1.39
C GLU A 263 -9.18 21.78 2.65
N TYR A 264 -8.27 20.82 2.46
CA TYR A 264 -7.41 20.29 3.51
C TYR A 264 -5.94 20.55 3.17
N PRO A 265 -5.06 20.77 4.18
CA PRO A 265 -3.62 20.88 3.95
C PRO A 265 -3.03 19.68 3.18
N THR A 266 -3.62 18.50 3.38
CA THR A 266 -3.25 17.25 2.73
C THR A 266 -3.56 17.20 1.23
N ASP A 267 -4.38 18.11 0.69
CA ASP A 267 -4.67 18.16 -0.74
C ASP A 267 -3.44 18.53 -1.57
N GLN A 268 -2.50 19.30 -1.01
CA GLN A 268 -1.20 19.55 -1.64
C GLN A 268 -0.34 18.28 -1.67
N SER A 269 -0.30 17.55 -0.55
CA SER A 269 0.39 16.26 -0.47
C SER A 269 -0.12 15.27 -1.49
N LEU A 270 -1.46 15.20 -1.62
CA LEU A 270 -2.14 14.34 -2.56
C LEU A 270 -1.71 14.68 -4.00
N LYS A 271 -1.72 15.96 -4.38
CA LYS A 271 -1.29 16.40 -5.71
C LYS A 271 0.15 15.98 -6.00
N ALA A 272 1.05 16.12 -5.04
CA ALA A 272 2.44 15.67 -5.17
C ALA A 272 2.53 14.15 -5.39
N LEU A 273 1.80 13.35 -4.59
CA LEU A 273 1.74 11.90 -4.74
C LEU A 273 1.26 11.48 -6.13
N ILE A 274 0.24 12.15 -6.68
CA ILE A 274 -0.27 11.86 -8.03
C ILE A 274 0.76 12.20 -9.11
N LYS A 275 1.43 13.35 -9.00
CA LYS A 275 2.51 13.70 -9.93
C LYS A 275 3.65 12.69 -9.91
N ILE A 276 4.02 12.18 -8.73
CA ILE A 276 5.03 11.12 -8.60
C ILE A 276 4.60 9.88 -9.39
N GLN A 277 3.36 9.41 -9.21
CA GLN A 277 2.87 8.23 -9.94
C GLN A 277 2.76 8.49 -11.45
N SER A 278 2.36 9.71 -11.86
CA SER A 278 2.29 10.12 -13.27
C SER A 278 3.65 10.04 -13.96
N LEU A 279 4.72 10.52 -13.30
CA LEU A 279 6.09 10.41 -13.81
C LEU A 279 6.57 8.95 -13.90
N ALA A 280 6.32 8.15 -12.86
CA ALA A 280 6.65 6.72 -12.89
C ALA A 280 5.96 6.01 -14.06
N GLN A 281 4.67 6.27 -14.28
CA GLN A 281 3.90 5.68 -15.38
C GLN A 281 4.36 6.19 -16.75
N LYS A 282 4.67 7.48 -16.89
CA LYS A 282 5.20 8.07 -18.12
C LYS A 282 6.52 7.41 -18.53
N SER A 283 7.45 7.28 -17.59
CA SER A 283 8.72 6.58 -17.82
C SER A 283 8.50 5.12 -18.25
N GLU A 284 7.58 4.40 -17.61
CA GLU A 284 7.28 3.03 -17.98
C GLU A 284 6.78 2.93 -19.43
N LEU A 285 5.84 3.79 -19.83
CA LEU A 285 5.30 3.82 -21.20
C LEU A 285 6.35 4.21 -22.24
N GLU A 286 7.18 5.22 -21.94
CA GLU A 286 8.25 5.68 -22.84
C GLU A 286 9.32 4.61 -23.07
N PHE A 287 9.66 3.83 -22.04
CA PHE A 287 10.74 2.85 -22.11
C PHE A 287 10.30 1.42 -22.46
N GLU A 288 9.00 1.11 -22.46
CA GLU A 288 8.46 -0.21 -22.86
C GLU A 288 8.06 -0.34 -24.34
N ASP A 289 7.74 0.75 -25.05
CA ASP A 289 7.21 0.66 -26.42
C ASP A 289 8.24 0.05 -27.41
N PRO A 290 8.02 -1.20 -27.89
CA PRO A 290 8.95 -1.88 -28.80
C PRO A 290 8.83 -1.37 -30.25
N ILE A 291 7.71 -0.74 -30.59
CA ILE A 291 7.38 -0.26 -31.95
C ILE A 291 8.02 1.11 -32.17
N ARG A 292 8.06 1.93 -31.12
CA ARG A 292 8.74 3.22 -31.12
C ARG A 292 10.20 3.02 -30.73
N ALA A 293 11.03 2.58 -31.69
CA ALA A 293 12.48 2.59 -31.52
C ALA A 293 12.95 4.04 -31.33
N MET A 294 13.04 4.48 -30.07
CA MET A 294 13.58 5.79 -29.74
C MET A 294 15.04 5.82 -30.18
N SER A 295 15.43 6.90 -30.87
CA SER A 295 16.85 7.17 -31.08
C SER A 295 17.54 7.40 -29.73
N LYS A 296 18.88 7.24 -29.71
CA LYS A 296 19.66 7.45 -28.49
C LYS A 296 19.50 8.89 -27.96
N ASP A 297 19.46 9.86 -28.87
CA ASP A 297 19.32 11.27 -28.51
C ASP A 297 17.93 11.59 -27.93
N GLU A 298 16.87 11.00 -28.50
CA GLU A 298 15.51 11.11 -27.94
C GLU A 298 15.40 10.47 -26.57
N LEU A 299 16.10 9.34 -26.35
CA LEU A 299 16.14 8.68 -25.05
C LEU A 299 16.82 9.57 -24.02
N PHE A 300 18.02 10.11 -24.31
CA PHE A 300 18.71 11.04 -23.41
C PHE A 300 17.89 12.28 -23.12
N GLN A 301 17.24 12.86 -24.13
CA GLN A 301 16.43 14.05 -23.92
C GLN A 301 15.16 13.76 -23.08
N SER A 302 14.53 12.61 -23.26
CA SER A 302 13.40 12.20 -22.40
C SER A 302 13.85 12.00 -20.95
N MET A 303 15.03 11.41 -20.77
CA MET A 303 15.63 11.20 -19.45
C MET A 303 15.95 12.51 -18.75
N ASP A 304 16.61 13.45 -19.42
CA ASP A 304 16.91 14.78 -18.87
C ASP A 304 15.63 15.52 -18.48
N VAL A 305 14.55 15.40 -19.28
CA VAL A 305 13.25 15.97 -18.94
C VAL A 305 12.67 15.34 -17.67
N LEU A 306 12.73 14.02 -17.54
CA LEU A 306 12.23 13.31 -16.35
C LEU A 306 13.05 13.65 -15.09
N GLU A 307 14.37 13.73 -15.21
CA GLU A 307 15.26 14.14 -14.11
C GLU A 307 14.94 15.56 -13.63
N ASN A 308 14.82 16.53 -14.56
CA ASN A 308 14.44 17.90 -14.21
C ASN A 308 13.05 17.99 -13.55
N GLN A 309 12.09 17.16 -13.99
CA GLN A 309 10.77 17.09 -13.38
C GLN A 309 10.83 16.54 -11.95
N ILE A 310 11.66 15.54 -11.71
CA ILE A 310 11.91 14.98 -10.37
C ILE A 310 12.56 16.04 -9.47
N GLU A 311 13.59 16.74 -9.94
CA GLU A 311 14.25 17.81 -9.17
C GLU A 311 13.28 18.93 -8.81
N HIS A 312 12.45 19.36 -9.75
CA HIS A 312 11.43 20.37 -9.49
C HIS A 312 10.43 19.92 -8.42
N LEU A 313 9.98 18.66 -8.46
CA LEU A 313 9.11 18.10 -7.41
C LEU A 313 9.81 18.06 -6.05
N LEU A 314 11.08 17.65 -6.00
CA LEU A 314 11.85 17.60 -4.76
C LEU A 314 12.01 18.98 -4.12
N VAL A 315 12.19 20.03 -4.92
CA VAL A 315 12.32 21.42 -4.44
C VAL A 315 10.97 22.00 -4.02
N GLN A 316 9.93 21.79 -4.84
CA GLN A 316 8.60 22.37 -4.63
C GLN A 316 7.92 21.83 -3.36
N GLU A 317 8.11 20.54 -3.05
CA GLU A 317 7.38 19.87 -1.97
C GLU A 317 8.06 19.93 -0.61
N THR A 318 9.05 20.81 -0.44
CA THR A 318 9.72 21.08 0.85
C THR A 318 8.77 21.54 1.96
N GLN A 319 7.60 22.07 1.60
CA GLN A 319 6.57 22.56 2.53
C GLN A 319 5.58 21.47 2.97
N CYS A 320 5.47 20.37 2.23
CA CYS A 320 4.51 19.30 2.47
C CYS A 320 5.19 18.08 3.09
N ASN A 321 5.06 17.94 4.41
CA ASN A 321 6.04 17.19 5.19
C ASN A 321 5.52 15.89 5.84
N THR A 322 4.93 14.98 5.06
CA THR A 322 4.52 13.66 5.58
C THR A 322 5.60 12.62 5.32
N TRP A 323 5.72 11.64 6.23
CA TRP A 323 6.72 10.57 6.08
C TRP A 323 6.45 9.68 4.86
N SER A 324 5.18 9.48 4.50
CA SER A 324 4.80 8.75 3.28
C SER A 324 5.26 9.49 2.02
N LEU A 325 4.99 10.80 1.90
CA LEU A 325 5.43 11.59 0.75
C LEU A 325 6.96 11.65 0.64
N ARG A 326 7.67 11.80 1.76
CA ARG A 326 9.14 11.76 1.77
C ARG A 326 9.69 10.45 1.21
N LEU A 327 9.09 9.31 1.57
CA LEU A 327 9.49 8.01 1.03
C LEU A 327 9.26 7.93 -0.48
N GLU A 328 8.11 8.40 -0.96
CA GLU A 328 7.77 8.41 -2.39
C GLU A 328 8.68 9.33 -3.21
N LEU A 329 8.97 10.53 -2.71
CA LEU A 329 9.90 11.49 -3.32
C LEU A 329 11.33 10.94 -3.40
N ASN A 330 11.76 10.16 -2.42
CA ASN A 330 13.08 9.53 -2.46
C ASN A 330 13.08 8.25 -3.31
N ALA A 331 11.93 7.64 -3.58
CA ALA A 331 11.79 6.44 -4.40
C ALA A 331 11.70 6.73 -5.90
N ILE A 332 11.12 7.88 -6.30
CA ILE A 332 10.89 8.19 -7.71
C ILE A 332 12.14 8.16 -8.60
N PRO A 333 13.34 8.66 -8.19
CA PRO A 333 14.50 8.62 -9.07
C PRO A 333 14.93 7.18 -9.38
N ALA A 334 14.92 6.28 -8.39
CA ALA A 334 15.15 4.88 -8.62
C ALA A 334 14.11 4.34 -9.63
N ILE A 335 12.82 4.41 -9.31
CA ILE A 335 11.77 3.83 -10.17
C ILE A 335 11.87 4.31 -11.63
N VAL A 336 11.93 5.63 -11.83
CA VAL A 336 11.96 6.25 -13.17
C VAL A 336 13.24 5.92 -13.93
N LEU A 337 14.41 6.09 -13.30
CA LEU A 337 15.69 5.98 -14.02
C LEU A 337 16.01 4.54 -14.39
N GLY A 338 15.67 3.55 -13.57
CA GLY A 338 15.96 2.19 -14.02
C GLY A 338 14.91 1.61 -14.96
N HIS A 339 13.71 2.19 -15.12
CA HIS A 339 12.91 1.89 -16.32
C HIS A 339 13.70 2.18 -17.61
N ALA A 340 14.48 3.27 -17.62
CA ALA A 340 15.35 3.59 -18.75
C ALA A 340 16.53 2.61 -18.89
N LEU A 341 17.16 2.22 -17.77
CA LEU A 341 18.24 1.22 -17.78
C LEU A 341 17.77 -0.15 -18.31
N ARG A 342 16.51 -0.53 -18.08
CA ARG A 342 15.94 -1.76 -18.65
C ARG A 342 16.06 -1.83 -20.17
N ARG A 343 15.97 -0.67 -20.83
CA ARG A 343 15.98 -0.54 -22.30
C ARG A 343 17.40 -0.48 -22.87
N GLN A 344 18.37 0.02 -22.10
CA GLN A 344 19.77 0.12 -22.51
C GLN A 344 20.48 -1.23 -22.35
N ARG A 345 20.47 -2.06 -23.41
CA ARG A 345 21.27 -3.30 -23.42
C ARG A 345 22.75 -3.11 -23.79
N ASP A 346 23.15 -1.99 -24.41
CA ASP A 346 24.54 -1.79 -24.88
C ASP A 346 24.84 -0.32 -25.27
N VAL A 347 24.89 0.67 -24.34
CA VAL A 347 25.28 2.04 -24.74
C VAL A 347 25.88 2.91 -23.60
N HIS A 348 27.14 3.32 -23.76
CA HIS A 348 27.88 4.40 -23.05
C HIS A 348 28.07 4.30 -21.52
N HIS A 349 29.26 3.87 -21.11
CA HIS A 349 29.66 3.67 -19.70
C HIS A 349 29.62 4.90 -18.79
N GLN A 350 29.71 6.13 -19.32
CA GLN A 350 29.85 7.32 -18.48
C GLN A 350 28.50 7.90 -18.03
N TYR A 351 27.51 7.94 -18.92
CA TYR A 351 26.15 8.38 -18.60
C TYR A 351 25.43 7.32 -17.73
N GLU A 352 25.64 6.03 -18.04
CA GLU A 352 25.20 4.91 -17.23
C GLU A 352 25.74 4.98 -15.79
N LYS A 353 27.00 5.40 -15.58
CA LYS A 353 27.59 5.54 -14.25
C LYS A 353 26.91 6.61 -13.39
N GLN A 354 26.62 7.79 -13.95
CA GLN A 354 25.95 8.87 -13.21
C GLN A 354 24.53 8.46 -12.80
N GLN A 355 23.87 7.67 -13.63
CA GLN A 355 22.52 7.17 -13.36
C GLN A 355 22.50 6.09 -12.30
N LEU A 356 23.40 5.11 -12.41
CA LEU A 356 23.56 4.10 -11.37
C LEU A 356 23.89 4.74 -10.02
N LEU A 357 24.67 5.82 -9.98
CA LEU A 357 24.91 6.58 -8.76
C LEU A 357 23.65 7.27 -8.24
N THR A 358 22.85 7.88 -9.11
CA THR A 358 21.60 8.55 -8.74
C THR A 358 20.57 7.54 -8.22
N ILE A 359 20.46 6.39 -8.88
CA ILE A 359 19.63 5.25 -8.45
C ILE A 359 20.11 4.71 -7.10
N ALA A 360 21.42 4.51 -6.92
CA ALA A 360 22.00 4.07 -5.66
C ALA A 360 21.68 5.05 -4.52
N ARG A 361 21.85 6.35 -4.78
CA ARG A 361 21.54 7.41 -3.82
C ARG A 361 20.06 7.45 -3.47
N SER A 362 19.19 7.33 -4.46
CA SER A 362 17.74 7.22 -4.25
C SER A 362 17.40 6.02 -3.38
N ALA A 363 17.89 4.83 -3.71
CA ALA A 363 17.64 3.62 -2.93
C ALA A 363 18.18 3.71 -1.49
N PHE A 364 19.37 4.29 -1.29
CA PHE A 364 19.94 4.58 0.02
C PHE A 364 19.06 5.57 0.81
N ASN A 365 18.59 6.63 0.15
CA ASN A 365 17.72 7.63 0.77
C ASN A 365 16.37 7.03 1.20
N ILE A 366 15.76 6.12 0.42
CA ILE A 366 14.52 5.47 0.82
C ILE A 366 14.69 4.75 2.17
N VAL A 367 15.74 3.94 2.29
CA VAL A 367 16.00 3.17 3.51
C VAL A 367 16.35 4.10 4.68
N THR A 368 17.17 5.13 4.46
CA THR A 368 17.52 6.08 5.53
C THR A 368 16.35 6.95 5.98
N VAL A 369 15.45 7.37 5.08
CA VAL A 369 14.20 8.05 5.44
C VAL A 369 13.33 7.12 6.28
N PHE A 370 13.22 5.84 5.91
CA PHE A 370 12.56 4.86 6.76
C PHE A 370 13.24 4.73 8.11
N LEU A 371 14.56 4.67 8.20
CA LEU A 371 15.25 4.57 9.49
C LEU A 371 15.04 5.83 10.35
N ALA A 372 14.97 7.00 9.73
CA ALA A 372 14.74 8.28 10.40
C ALA A 372 13.29 8.50 10.87
N SER A 373 12.31 7.75 10.36
CA SER A 373 10.91 7.94 10.77
C SER A 373 10.72 7.66 12.28
N PRO A 374 9.93 8.44 13.02
CA PRO A 374 9.68 8.16 14.42
C PRO A 374 9.02 6.80 14.64
N ALA A 375 9.31 6.14 15.77
CA ALA A 375 8.66 4.88 16.14
C ALA A 375 7.13 5.02 16.28
N SER A 376 6.63 6.21 16.58
CA SER A 376 5.18 6.52 16.62
C SER A 376 4.54 6.60 15.23
N VAL A 377 5.29 7.00 14.20
CA VAL A 377 4.76 7.15 12.83
C VAL A 377 4.88 5.85 12.06
N THR A 378 5.98 5.12 12.28
CA THR A 378 6.37 4.02 11.41
C THR A 378 5.26 2.99 11.25
N PRO A 379 4.64 2.43 12.32
CA PRO A 379 3.55 1.46 12.18
C PRO A 379 2.34 1.99 11.39
N ASN A 380 2.08 3.30 11.44
CA ASN A 380 0.93 3.91 10.77
C ASN A 380 1.14 4.14 9.27
N LEU A 381 2.35 3.89 8.73
CA LEU A 381 2.63 4.03 7.31
C LEU A 381 1.73 3.09 6.46
N PRO A 382 1.20 3.56 5.33
CA PRO A 382 0.50 2.70 4.39
C PRO A 382 1.42 1.59 3.86
N MET A 383 0.87 0.44 3.50
CA MET A 383 1.66 -0.71 3.08
C MET A 383 2.57 -0.41 1.87
N PHE A 384 2.10 0.43 0.95
CA PHE A 384 2.88 0.81 -0.22
C PHE A 384 4.11 1.68 0.10
N SER A 385 4.17 2.31 1.29
CA SER A 385 5.41 2.94 1.76
C SER A 385 6.48 1.88 2.10
N TYR A 386 6.07 0.73 2.63
CA TYR A 386 6.98 -0.38 2.89
C TYR A 386 7.46 -1.08 1.62
N THR A 387 6.60 -1.14 0.60
CA THR A 387 6.99 -1.53 -0.75
C THR A 387 8.18 -0.71 -1.27
N SER A 388 8.17 0.61 -1.07
CA SER A 388 9.28 1.47 -1.50
C SER A 388 10.59 1.11 -0.78
N ILE A 389 10.53 0.77 0.51
CA ILE A 389 11.71 0.31 1.30
C ILE A 389 12.25 -1.01 0.76
N TRP A 390 11.37 -1.98 0.52
CA TRP A 390 11.72 -3.26 -0.09
C TRP A 390 12.40 -3.08 -1.44
N TYR A 391 11.82 -2.21 -2.27
CA TYR A 391 12.41 -1.85 -3.55
C TYR A 391 13.81 -1.28 -3.38
N GLY A 392 14.02 -0.32 -2.46
CA GLY A 392 15.33 0.24 -2.14
C GLY A 392 16.38 -0.81 -1.75
N LEU A 393 16.03 -1.76 -0.89
CA LEU A 393 16.93 -2.85 -0.50
C LEU A 393 17.27 -3.78 -1.68
N LEU A 394 16.29 -4.08 -2.53
CA LEU A 394 16.48 -4.86 -3.76
C LEU A 394 17.42 -4.14 -4.74
N VAL A 395 17.23 -2.82 -4.95
CA VAL A 395 18.10 -1.98 -5.78
C VAL A 395 19.55 -2.07 -5.31
N LEU A 396 19.78 -1.77 -4.02
CA LEU A 396 21.11 -1.74 -3.43
C LEU A 396 21.79 -3.11 -3.53
N SER A 397 21.05 -4.17 -3.20
CA SER A 397 21.54 -5.55 -3.31
C SER A 397 21.99 -5.87 -4.73
N LYS A 398 21.20 -5.50 -5.74
CA LYS A 398 21.54 -5.74 -7.14
C LYS A 398 22.77 -4.94 -7.60
N LEU A 399 22.84 -3.67 -7.24
CA LEU A 399 24.00 -2.81 -7.56
C LEU A 399 25.29 -3.33 -6.91
N SER A 400 25.20 -3.90 -5.71
CA SER A 400 26.35 -4.48 -5.00
C SER A 400 26.98 -5.65 -5.75
N LEU A 401 26.14 -6.51 -6.33
CA LEU A 401 26.59 -7.67 -7.10
C LEU A 401 27.24 -7.28 -8.43
N LEU A 402 26.75 -6.21 -9.07
CA LEU A 402 27.36 -5.67 -10.29
C LEU A 402 28.74 -5.08 -10.03
N SER A 403 28.91 -4.40 -8.88
CA SER A 403 30.19 -3.84 -8.49
C SER A 403 31.28 -4.91 -8.30
N ASP A 404 30.91 -6.08 -7.75
CA ASP A 404 31.83 -7.20 -7.55
C ASP A 404 32.19 -7.91 -8.87
N ALA A 405 31.25 -8.01 -9.82
CA ALA A 405 31.50 -8.56 -11.16
C ALA A 405 32.40 -7.64 -12.01
N ALA A 406 32.35 -6.32 -11.79
CA ALA A 406 33.11 -5.32 -12.54
C ALA A 406 34.51 -5.03 -11.95
N THR A 407 35.18 -6.04 -11.37
CA THR A 407 36.55 -5.98 -10.84
C THR A 407 37.61 -5.81 -11.95
N LYS A 408 37.53 -4.66 -12.65
CA LYS A 408 38.59 -3.96 -13.38
C LYS A 408 38.12 -2.51 -13.64
N GLY A 409 37.90 -1.77 -12.56
CA GLY A 409 38.35 -0.37 -12.49
C GLY A 409 37.35 0.79 -12.51
N LYS A 410 36.02 0.64 -12.66
CA LYS A 410 35.12 1.81 -12.76
C LYS A 410 33.67 1.64 -12.22
N ALA A 411 33.43 0.85 -11.18
CA ALA A 411 32.09 0.70 -10.60
C ALA A 411 31.66 1.89 -9.71
N VAL A 412 30.36 2.11 -9.59
CA VAL A 412 29.73 3.00 -8.60
C VAL A 412 30.07 2.47 -7.21
N GLU A 413 30.69 3.29 -6.35
CA GLU A 413 31.06 2.89 -4.98
C GLU A 413 29.82 2.78 -4.07
N VAL A 414 28.99 1.76 -4.27
CA VAL A 414 28.04 1.32 -3.25
C VAL A 414 28.80 0.36 -2.35
N TYR A 415 29.32 0.84 -1.22
CA TYR A 415 30.11 -0.02 -0.36
C TYR A 415 29.23 -1.13 0.22
N ASN A 416 29.63 -2.38 -0.02
CA ASN A 416 29.00 -3.59 0.49
C ASN A 416 28.70 -3.54 2.00
N ARG A 417 29.57 -2.86 2.78
CA ARG A 417 29.41 -2.62 4.21
C ARG A 417 28.21 -1.73 4.53
N ASP A 418 27.93 -0.73 3.69
CA ASP A 418 26.83 0.21 3.91
C ASP A 418 25.47 -0.46 3.70
N ILE A 419 25.36 -1.36 2.71
CA ILE A 419 24.15 -2.16 2.48
C ILE A 419 23.90 -3.10 3.66
N HIS A 420 24.95 -3.78 4.15
CA HIS A 420 24.82 -4.68 5.29
C HIS A 420 24.39 -3.91 6.56
N ASN A 421 25.01 -2.75 6.83
CA ASN A 421 24.62 -1.88 7.94
C ASN A 421 23.19 -1.36 7.82
N LEU A 422 22.77 -0.94 6.62
CA LEU A 422 21.40 -0.51 6.36
C LEU A 422 20.39 -1.64 6.57
N GLY A 423 20.69 -2.83 6.05
CA GLY A 423 19.86 -4.01 6.24
C GLY A 423 19.70 -4.37 7.72
N LEU A 424 20.80 -4.40 8.49
CA LEU A 424 20.77 -4.62 9.93
C LEU A 424 19.95 -3.55 10.67
N ALA A 425 20.14 -2.27 10.34
CA ALA A 425 19.37 -1.20 10.96
C ALA A 425 17.87 -1.31 10.62
N ALA A 426 17.53 -1.67 9.38
CA ALA A 426 16.14 -1.89 8.97
C ALA A 426 15.52 -3.08 9.70
N MET A 427 16.25 -4.18 9.86
CA MET A 427 15.84 -5.33 10.66
C MET A 427 15.57 -4.96 12.11
N GLN A 428 16.50 -4.25 12.76
CA GLN A 428 16.35 -3.81 14.15
C GLN A 428 15.12 -2.92 14.33
N LYS A 429 14.84 -2.04 13.35
CA LYS A 429 13.65 -1.20 13.38
C LYS A 429 12.36 -2.00 13.22
N MET A 430 12.33 -2.97 12.29
CA MET A 430 11.18 -3.86 12.12
C MET A 430 10.97 -4.74 13.36
N GLU A 431 12.05 -5.22 13.99
CA GLU A 431 11.99 -5.96 15.25
C GLU A 431 11.35 -5.13 16.36
N ALA A 432 11.74 -3.86 16.50
CA ALA A 432 11.20 -2.98 17.53
C ALA A 432 9.68 -2.70 17.36
N MET A 433 9.15 -2.81 16.14
CA MET A 433 7.72 -2.67 15.87
C MET A 433 6.94 -3.98 16.01
N SER A 434 7.62 -5.11 15.91
CA SER A 434 7.00 -6.44 15.92
C SER A 434 6.52 -6.84 17.31
N ARG A 435 5.34 -7.47 17.34
CA ARG A 435 4.78 -8.16 18.51
C ARG A 435 5.00 -9.68 18.46
N ARG A 436 5.92 -10.12 17.59
CA ARG A 436 6.20 -11.51 17.19
C ARG A 436 5.05 -12.13 16.39
N ASN A 437 5.40 -12.98 15.42
CA ASN A 437 4.43 -13.71 14.61
C ASN A 437 3.50 -12.79 13.78
N ASP A 438 3.99 -11.61 13.38
CA ASP A 438 3.31 -10.60 12.58
C ASP A 438 4.07 -10.27 11.28
N VAL A 439 3.57 -9.30 10.50
CA VAL A 439 4.18 -8.90 9.23
C VAL A 439 5.58 -8.33 9.40
N TRP A 440 5.86 -7.64 10.52
CA TRP A 440 7.18 -7.06 10.80
C TRP A 440 8.21 -8.14 11.14
N ASP A 441 7.78 -9.16 11.89
CA ASP A 441 8.57 -10.35 12.19
C ASP A 441 8.99 -11.08 10.90
N ASN A 442 8.03 -11.23 9.97
CA ASN A 442 8.29 -11.80 8.64
C ASN A 442 9.25 -10.90 7.84
N CYS A 443 8.99 -9.60 7.75
CA CYS A 443 9.86 -8.69 7.00
C CYS A 443 11.30 -8.71 7.54
N ARG A 444 11.48 -8.72 8.86
CA ARG A 444 12.80 -8.86 9.50
C ARG A 444 13.48 -10.16 9.07
N ALA A 445 12.76 -11.28 9.08
CA ALA A 445 13.31 -12.57 8.65
C ALA A 445 13.77 -12.53 7.18
N VAL A 446 12.96 -11.96 6.28
CA VAL A 446 13.30 -11.82 4.86
C VAL A 446 14.54 -10.96 4.65
N ILE A 447 14.69 -9.82 5.36
CA ILE A 447 15.91 -9.01 5.29
C ILE A 447 17.12 -9.80 5.82
N GLY A 448 16.94 -10.60 6.88
CA GLY A 448 17.99 -11.49 7.40
C GLY A 448 18.45 -12.52 6.36
N SER A 449 17.50 -13.18 5.69
CA SER A 449 17.79 -14.11 4.59
C SER A 449 18.52 -13.41 3.43
N MET A 450 18.10 -12.19 3.05
CA MET A 450 18.80 -11.36 2.06
C MET A 450 20.27 -11.12 2.45
N LEU A 451 20.54 -10.71 3.70
CA LEU A 451 21.90 -10.40 4.15
C LEU A 451 22.79 -11.65 4.14
N SER A 452 22.28 -12.76 4.67
CA SER A 452 22.98 -14.06 4.65
C SER A 452 23.27 -14.54 3.23
N TRP A 453 22.32 -14.34 2.32
CA TRP A 453 22.48 -14.66 0.90
C TRP A 453 23.53 -13.79 0.22
N LEU A 454 23.53 -12.48 0.48
CA LEU A 454 24.56 -11.56 -0.04
C LEU A 454 25.96 -11.92 0.46
N GLU A 455 26.09 -12.37 1.71
CA GLU A 455 27.36 -12.86 2.25
C GLU A 455 27.79 -14.17 1.59
N SER A 456 26.88 -15.13 1.43
CA SER A 456 27.17 -16.43 0.82
C SER A 456 27.58 -16.31 -0.64
N SER A 457 26.93 -15.41 -1.39
CA SER A 457 27.22 -15.13 -2.81
C SER A 457 28.61 -14.52 -3.01
N ARG A 458 29.19 -13.92 -1.97
CA ARG A 458 30.57 -13.38 -1.99
C ARG A 458 31.63 -14.43 -1.69
N ILE A 459 31.29 -15.50 -0.97
CA ILE A 459 32.23 -16.55 -0.54
C ILE A 459 32.45 -17.61 -1.63
N GLN A 460 31.56 -17.72 -2.62
CA GLN A 460 31.76 -18.56 -3.81
C GLN A 460 32.33 -17.75 -5.00
N PRO A 461 33.65 -17.60 -5.15
CA PRO A 461 34.22 -17.24 -6.44
C PRO A 461 34.16 -18.47 -7.36
N GLN A 462 33.58 -18.28 -8.55
CA GLN A 462 33.54 -19.19 -9.71
C GLN A 462 34.44 -20.44 -9.62
N SER A 463 33.86 -21.59 -9.28
CA SER A 463 34.40 -22.90 -9.65
C SER A 463 33.42 -23.61 -10.58
N ILE A 464 33.28 -23.10 -11.80
CA ILE A 464 32.67 -23.87 -12.89
C ILE A 464 33.71 -24.92 -13.28
N GLN A 465 33.50 -26.16 -12.83
CA GLN A 465 34.11 -27.31 -13.48
C GLN A 465 33.64 -27.32 -14.93
N VAL A 466 34.58 -27.05 -15.85
CA VAL A 466 34.49 -27.49 -17.24
C VAL A 466 34.36 -29.02 -17.20
N ARG A 467 33.13 -29.53 -17.20
CA ARG A 467 32.88 -30.93 -17.54
C ARG A 467 33.08 -31.03 -19.05
N GLY A 468 34.32 -31.30 -19.42
CA GLY A 468 34.69 -31.63 -20.78
C GLY A 468 33.88 -32.83 -21.26
N ASP A 469 33.37 -32.69 -22.48
CA ASP A 469 32.90 -33.79 -23.29
C ASP A 469 33.99 -34.85 -23.41
N THR A 470 33.74 -36.03 -22.85
CA THR A 470 34.31 -37.27 -23.37
C THR A 470 33.22 -38.33 -23.40
N SER A 471 32.92 -38.74 -24.62
CA SER A 471 31.99 -39.76 -25.07
C SER A 471 32.35 -41.20 -24.67
N ASN A 472 31.31 -42.05 -24.66
CA ASN A 472 31.29 -43.52 -24.86
C ASN A 472 31.69 -44.38 -23.63
N THR A 473 31.01 -45.48 -23.25
CA THR A 473 30.18 -46.46 -23.99
C THR A 473 29.43 -47.35 -22.97
N GLN A 474 28.20 -47.82 -23.31
CA GLN A 474 27.62 -49.18 -23.11
C GLN A 474 27.84 -49.94 -21.76
N ASP A 475 26.90 -50.64 -21.11
CA ASP A 475 25.76 -51.44 -21.55
C ASP A 475 24.79 -51.79 -20.39
N ALA A 476 23.54 -52.04 -20.78
CA ALA A 476 22.49 -52.94 -20.25
C ALA A 476 22.52 -53.52 -18.82
N GLU A 477 21.40 -53.42 -18.09
CA GLU A 477 20.37 -54.48 -17.94
C GLU A 477 19.36 -54.13 -16.83
N ASN A 478 18.06 -54.24 -17.16
CA ASN A 478 16.93 -54.25 -16.23
C ASN A 478 16.63 -55.72 -15.86
N PRO A 479 16.06 -56.02 -14.67
CA PRO A 479 14.65 -56.43 -14.72
C PRO A 479 13.77 -56.06 -13.50
N HIS A 480 12.48 -55.95 -13.81
CA HIS A 480 11.29 -55.73 -12.98
C HIS A 480 11.18 -56.51 -11.65
N MET A 481 10.58 -55.88 -10.63
CA MET A 481 9.73 -56.53 -9.61
C MET A 481 8.58 -55.63 -9.12
N LEU A 482 7.45 -56.28 -8.81
CA LEU A 482 6.07 -55.83 -8.59
C LEU A 482 5.81 -55.12 -7.23
N PRO A 483 4.65 -54.43 -7.05
CA PRO A 483 4.38 -53.53 -5.93
C PRO A 483 3.83 -54.22 -4.67
N GLN A 484 4.08 -53.63 -3.49
CA GLN A 484 3.59 -54.06 -2.17
C GLN A 484 2.88 -52.88 -1.43
N PRO A 485 2.00 -53.16 -0.46
CA PRO A 485 0.69 -52.52 -0.32
C PRO A 485 0.59 -51.32 0.66
N ILE A 486 -0.47 -50.54 0.46
CA ILE A 486 -0.90 -49.36 1.23
C ILE A 486 -1.46 -49.76 2.60
N PRO A 487 -1.07 -49.11 3.71
CA PRO A 487 -1.85 -49.10 4.96
C PRO A 487 -2.78 -47.88 5.03
N GLU A 488 -4.03 -48.10 5.43
CA GLU A 488 -5.06 -47.08 5.64
C GLU A 488 -4.79 -46.19 6.88
N ASP A 489 -4.99 -44.87 6.72
CA ASP A 489 -4.97 -43.87 7.81
C ASP A 489 -6.37 -43.70 8.45
N PRO A 490 -6.49 -43.49 9.78
CA PRO A 490 -7.74 -43.03 10.42
C PRO A 490 -7.87 -41.49 10.36
N PRO A 491 -9.08 -40.93 10.60
CA PRO A 491 -9.50 -39.66 9.99
C PRO A 491 -8.85 -38.42 10.63
N ARG A 492 -8.35 -37.52 9.78
CA ARG A 492 -7.83 -36.19 10.14
C ARG A 492 -8.95 -35.26 10.59
N ALA A 493 -8.80 -34.70 11.79
CA ALA A 493 -9.48 -33.47 12.19
C ALA A 493 -8.99 -32.30 11.32
N THR A 494 -9.94 -31.49 10.84
CA THR A 494 -9.69 -30.36 9.95
C THR A 494 -9.13 -29.18 10.75
N GLU A 495 -7.83 -29.19 11.05
CA GLU A 495 -7.10 -27.95 11.35
C GLU A 495 -6.78 -27.25 10.03
N CYS A 496 -7.24 -26.01 9.91
CA CYS A 496 -6.95 -25.13 8.78
C CYS A 496 -5.45 -24.83 8.79
N ALA A 497 -4.66 -25.65 8.10
CA ALA A 497 -3.24 -25.45 7.93
C ALA A 497 -3.02 -24.17 7.14
N ALA A 498 -2.72 -23.07 7.84
CA ALA A 498 -2.10 -21.92 7.23
C ALA A 498 -0.81 -22.40 6.56
N VAL A 499 -0.76 -22.31 5.23
CA VAL A 499 0.46 -22.58 4.47
C VAL A 499 1.49 -21.57 4.97
N VAL A 500 2.43 -22.04 5.79
CA VAL A 500 3.65 -21.31 6.09
C VAL A 500 4.47 -21.38 4.82
N GLU A 501 4.33 -20.39 3.94
CA GLU A 501 5.36 -20.15 2.91
C GLU A 501 6.62 -19.75 3.67
N ASP A 502 7.55 -20.70 3.79
CA ASP A 502 8.89 -20.44 4.30
C ASP A 502 9.57 -19.48 3.32
N TRP A 503 9.84 -18.27 3.77
CA TRP A 503 10.56 -17.25 3.00
C TRP A 503 12.06 -17.58 2.94
N ASP A 504 12.40 -18.64 2.22
CA ASP A 504 13.78 -19.10 2.01
C ASP A 504 14.55 -18.15 1.07
N ALA A 505 15.88 -18.23 1.09
CA ALA A 505 16.80 -17.45 0.25
C ALA A 505 16.47 -17.54 -1.25
N THR A 506 15.80 -18.62 -1.66
CA THR A 506 15.28 -18.84 -3.02
C THR A 506 14.25 -17.79 -3.44
N VAL A 507 13.37 -17.33 -2.54
CA VAL A 507 12.38 -16.29 -2.82
C VAL A 507 13.07 -14.95 -3.10
N TRP A 508 14.13 -14.63 -2.34
CA TRP A 508 14.92 -13.42 -2.57
C TRP A 508 15.65 -13.45 -3.92
N GLN A 509 16.20 -14.61 -4.30
CA GLN A 509 16.79 -14.79 -5.62
C GLN A 509 15.77 -14.59 -6.74
N HIS A 510 14.57 -15.17 -6.61
CA HIS A 510 13.49 -14.96 -7.57
C HIS A 510 13.09 -13.48 -7.67
N MET A 511 12.97 -12.77 -6.54
CA MET A 511 12.67 -11.33 -6.53
C MET A 511 13.76 -10.49 -7.21
N LEU A 512 15.04 -10.83 -7.01
CA LEU A 512 16.16 -10.16 -7.69
C LEU A 512 16.19 -10.42 -9.20
N GLN A 513 15.79 -11.62 -9.62
CA GLN A 513 15.64 -11.99 -11.04
C GLN A 513 14.45 -11.26 -11.68
N ASP A 514 13.32 -11.17 -10.98
CA ASP A 514 12.12 -10.46 -11.43
C ASP A 514 12.29 -8.93 -11.44
N LEU A 515 13.27 -8.41 -10.68
CA LEU A 515 13.66 -7.00 -10.68
C LEU A 515 14.43 -6.64 -11.97
N THR A 516 13.73 -6.57 -13.10
CA THR A 516 14.27 -6.62 -14.47
C THR A 516 14.98 -5.37 -15.00
N TRP A 517 15.03 -4.26 -14.27
CA TRP A 517 15.63 -2.98 -14.70
C TRP A 517 17.17 -2.92 -14.78
N ILE A 518 17.85 -3.88 -14.18
CA ILE A 518 19.27 -4.15 -14.45
C ILE A 518 19.24 -5.52 -15.09
N GLY A 519 19.80 -5.63 -16.30
CA GLY A 519 19.71 -6.83 -17.13
C GLY A 519 19.94 -8.12 -16.35
N ASN A 520 19.41 -9.23 -16.86
CA ASN A 520 19.95 -10.53 -16.47
C ASN A 520 21.44 -10.42 -16.70
N SER A 521 22.23 -10.40 -15.64
CA SER A 521 23.58 -10.91 -15.72
C SER A 521 23.38 -12.34 -16.21
N SER A 522 23.45 -12.53 -17.52
CA SER A 522 23.94 -13.77 -18.08
C SER A 522 25.33 -13.93 -17.49
N LEU A 523 25.33 -14.56 -16.32
CA LEU A 523 26.47 -15.15 -15.64
C LEU A 523 27.19 -16.09 -16.61
#